data_AF-A0A916MIF0-F1
#
_entry.id   AF-A0A916MIF0-F1
#
_cell.length_a   1.000
_cell.length_b   1.000
_cell.length_c   1.000
_cell.angle_alpha   90.00
_cell.angle_beta   90.00
_cell.angle_gamma   90.00
#
_symmetry.space_group_name_H-M   'P 1'
#
loop_
_entity.id
_entity.type
_entity.pdbx_description
1 polymer ?
#
loop_
_entity_poly.entity_id
_entity_poly.type
_entity_poly.pdbx_seq_one_letter_code
_entity_poly.pdbx_strand_id
1 'polypeptide(L)'
;MLEQYLEQLNSPDAAKRREAVIWIGRNGDPRALKHLAVVFKNDPDPAIRELAGKAGRHIQNLQKQASADSGGNVPPSQPIVPPSPPIPEDDYEESEPDSSYAEPEPESRLPDILRAYTKPESRPSGSGGDENPNRMPDILAAYTKPAAPSGSAVQPATGPGAAPAEVPKARGISEAKRNQARARLNSAFNYKTNGDDNNALADLAMAVKLDPSLAENQGAQNLAVSLVGGTTKDAIKLVIQKSQEVGAIKKRGPAYDSEIWDMVISLVVLFGVIALFSVALFYGLIIVSGALAPMLLRGRASDMSEFSRLFVEIPLKDVIGPILRLAALTVGSTFFQMVVTYGVGTMMMGGTGSFVRYLRVMMNVISLTYIVISVGFGLMIAAAVSGSRTQFETLGGIGALTIVGGLLGGLILQSWLTARIHEFSIFKGFGSVMVGSSLSGFIAGALGMFNVNDPDEIQINLMASIPFWHWLRARRFRTQPQAPSWDSLTVPQSTIENP
;
A
#
# COMPACT_ATOMS: atom_id res chain seq x y z
N MET A 1 32.75 -5.89 -2.79
CA MET A 1 32.33 -5.02 -1.65
C MET A 1 31.99 -5.86 -0.43
N LEU A 2 31.30 -6.99 -0.59
CA LEU A 2 31.01 -7.91 0.52
C LEU A 2 32.27 -8.37 1.25
N GLU A 3 33.33 -8.67 0.50
CA GLU A 3 34.62 -9.18 1.00
C GLU A 3 35.27 -8.24 2.01
N GLN A 4 35.21 -6.93 1.75
CA GLN A 4 35.74 -5.90 2.65
C GLN A 4 34.99 -5.90 3.99
N TYR A 5 33.66 -6.06 3.98
CA TYR A 5 32.87 -6.13 5.20
C TYR A 5 33.02 -7.48 5.92
N LEU A 6 33.25 -8.58 5.20
CA LEU A 6 33.60 -9.86 5.81
C LEU A 6 34.94 -9.79 6.56
N GLU A 7 35.92 -9.07 6.02
CA GLU A 7 37.19 -8.82 6.71
C GLU A 7 37.00 -7.93 7.95
N GLN A 8 36.15 -6.89 7.86
CA GLN A 8 35.82 -6.03 8.99
C GLN A 8 35.11 -6.73 10.14
N LEU A 9 34.45 -7.88 9.92
CA LEU A 9 33.88 -8.70 11.00
C LEU A 9 34.95 -9.22 11.98
N ASN A 10 36.22 -9.28 11.57
CA ASN A 10 37.34 -9.68 12.43
C ASN A 10 38.11 -8.48 12.99
N SER A 11 37.65 -7.25 12.76
CA SER A 11 38.30 -6.04 13.27
C SER A 11 38.36 -6.06 14.81
N PRO A 12 39.47 -5.64 15.43
CA PRO A 12 39.53 -5.50 16.88
C PRO A 12 38.56 -4.41 17.40
N ASP A 13 38.28 -3.42 16.56
CA ASP A 13 37.32 -2.35 16.84
C ASP A 13 35.86 -2.85 16.72
N ALA A 14 35.13 -2.76 17.84
CA ALA A 14 33.73 -3.16 17.95
C ALA A 14 32.79 -2.31 17.07
N ALA A 15 33.10 -1.03 16.85
CA ALA A 15 32.29 -0.15 16.00
C ALA A 15 32.30 -0.63 14.55
N LYS A 16 33.49 -0.97 14.02
CA LYS A 16 33.66 -1.52 12.66
C LYS A 16 32.97 -2.87 12.50
N ARG A 17 33.10 -3.77 13.49
CA ARG A 17 32.38 -5.06 13.45
C ARG A 17 30.87 -4.84 13.40
N ARG A 18 30.33 -3.93 14.21
CA ARG A 18 28.91 -3.60 14.24
C ARG A 18 28.43 -3.06 12.88
N GLU A 19 29.18 -2.12 12.29
CA GLU A 19 28.87 -1.56 10.97
C GLU A 19 28.84 -2.66 9.90
N ALA A 20 29.84 -3.54 9.90
CA ALA A 20 29.91 -4.66 8.99
C ALA A 20 28.71 -5.62 9.11
N VAL A 21 28.28 -5.95 10.33
CA VAL A 21 27.09 -6.80 10.54
C VAL A 21 25.82 -6.12 9.99
N ILE A 22 25.65 -4.81 10.20
CA ILE A 22 24.49 -4.06 9.68
C ILE A 22 24.50 -4.05 8.16
N TRP A 23 25.66 -3.75 7.56
CA TRP A 23 25.80 -3.70 6.10
C TRP A 23 25.51 -5.07 5.47
N ILE A 24 26.10 -6.14 6.00
CA ILE A 24 25.87 -7.51 5.54
C ILE A 24 24.38 -7.89 5.66
N GLY A 25 23.75 -7.56 6.79
CA GLY A 25 22.32 -7.81 7.00
C GLY A 25 21.43 -7.12 5.97
N ARG A 26 21.74 -5.88 5.60
CA ARG A 26 21.00 -5.13 4.57
C ARG A 26 21.24 -5.64 3.15
N ASN A 27 22.46 -6.07 2.84
CA ASN A 27 22.82 -6.55 1.50
C ASN A 27 22.14 -7.89 1.15
N GLY A 28 21.75 -8.69 2.15
CA GLY A 28 20.96 -9.90 1.89
C GLY A 28 21.74 -11.08 1.31
N ASP A 29 23.07 -11.01 1.19
CA ASP A 29 23.85 -12.05 0.51
C ASP A 29 23.92 -13.34 1.37
N PRO A 30 23.45 -14.49 0.86
CA PRO A 30 23.40 -15.72 1.62
C PRO A 30 24.77 -16.32 1.93
N ARG A 31 25.82 -15.98 1.17
CA ARG A 31 27.19 -16.43 1.44
C ARG A 31 27.72 -15.91 2.78
N ALA A 32 27.17 -14.80 3.26
CA ALA A 32 27.57 -14.19 4.53
C ALA A 32 26.98 -14.88 5.78
N LEU A 33 25.99 -15.77 5.63
CA LEU A 33 25.33 -16.44 6.76
C LEU A 33 26.31 -17.23 7.64
N LYS A 34 27.30 -17.88 7.02
CA LYS A 34 28.33 -18.64 7.75
C LYS A 34 29.18 -17.72 8.64
N HIS A 35 29.54 -16.55 8.14
CA HIS A 35 30.34 -15.56 8.89
C HIS A 35 29.54 -14.92 10.01
N LEU A 36 28.28 -14.54 9.75
CA LEU A 36 27.37 -14.03 10.79
C LEU A 36 27.15 -15.04 11.93
N ALA A 37 27.09 -16.34 11.63
CA ALA A 37 26.96 -17.39 12.64
C ALA A 37 28.22 -17.50 13.53
N VAL A 38 29.41 -17.27 12.99
CA VAL A 38 30.66 -17.23 13.77
C VAL A 38 30.65 -16.02 14.70
N VAL A 39 30.29 -14.83 14.20
CA VAL A 39 30.16 -13.61 15.00
C VAL A 39 29.11 -13.79 16.11
N PHE A 40 27.95 -14.36 15.80
CA PHE A 40 26.90 -14.65 16.79
C PHE A 40 27.39 -15.52 17.95
N LYS A 41 28.27 -16.49 17.68
CA LYS A 41 28.79 -17.41 18.72
C LYS A 41 29.98 -16.82 19.48
N ASN A 42 30.89 -16.15 18.78
CA ASN A 42 32.24 -15.91 19.28
C ASN A 42 32.57 -14.42 19.49
N ASP A 43 31.74 -13.46 19.07
CA ASP A 43 32.05 -12.04 19.27
C ASP A 43 32.10 -11.72 20.78
N PRO A 44 33.14 -11.02 21.26
CA PRO A 44 33.24 -10.63 22.67
C PRO A 44 32.11 -9.68 23.09
N ASP A 45 31.57 -8.86 22.19
CA ASP A 45 30.48 -7.92 22.50
C ASP A 45 29.09 -8.61 22.39
N PRO A 46 28.33 -8.75 23.49
CA PRO A 46 26.99 -9.36 23.46
C PRO A 46 26.01 -8.63 22.54
N ALA A 47 26.13 -7.31 22.37
CA ALA A 47 25.24 -6.54 21.51
C ALA A 47 25.49 -6.87 20.03
N ILE A 48 26.75 -7.07 19.63
CA ILE A 48 27.11 -7.47 18.26
C ILE A 48 26.66 -8.90 17.99
N ARG A 49 26.77 -9.80 18.98
CA ARG A 49 26.19 -11.16 18.87
C ARG A 49 24.70 -11.09 18.56
N GLU A 50 23.91 -10.35 19.34
CA GLU A 50 22.47 -10.24 19.10
C GLU A 50 22.15 -9.65 17.72
N LEU A 51 22.91 -8.62 17.30
CA LEU A 51 22.75 -7.98 16.00
C LEU A 51 23.04 -8.96 14.85
N ALA A 52 24.10 -9.76 14.95
CA ALA A 52 24.43 -10.79 13.96
C ALA A 52 23.33 -11.85 13.85
N GLY A 53 22.71 -12.24 14.98
CA GLY A 53 21.57 -13.15 15.00
C GLY A 53 20.31 -12.57 14.35
N LYS A 54 20.07 -11.26 14.48
CA LYS A 54 18.97 -10.57 13.78
C LYS A 54 19.25 -10.49 12.27
N ALA A 55 20.46 -10.08 11.88
CA ALA A 55 20.88 -10.01 10.48
C ALA A 55 20.78 -11.39 9.79
N GLY A 56 21.26 -12.46 10.42
CA GLY A 56 21.18 -13.80 9.86
C GLY A 56 19.75 -14.29 9.61
N ARG A 57 18.82 -14.04 10.56
CA ARG A 57 17.40 -14.37 10.37
C ARG A 57 16.75 -13.58 9.24
N HIS A 58 17.13 -12.31 9.09
CA HIS A 58 16.63 -11.46 8.01
C HIS A 58 17.03 -12.02 6.64
N ILE A 59 18.31 -12.35 6.44
CA ILE A 59 18.82 -12.95 5.20
C ILE A 59 18.11 -14.27 4.87
N GLN A 60 17.91 -15.14 5.86
CA GLN A 60 17.17 -16.40 5.66
C GLN A 60 15.72 -16.18 5.20
N ASN A 61 15.04 -15.17 5.73
CA ASN A 61 13.68 -14.83 5.33
C ASN A 61 13.64 -14.30 3.89
N LEU A 62 14.63 -13.50 3.47
CA LEU A 62 14.77 -13.04 2.09
C LEU A 62 14.97 -14.21 1.13
N GLN A 63 15.78 -15.21 1.49
CA GLN A 63 15.93 -16.42 0.66
C GLN A 63 14.64 -17.22 0.54
N LYS A 64 13.90 -17.41 1.64
CA LYS A 64 12.60 -18.11 1.60
C LYS A 64 11.60 -17.40 0.69
N GLN A 65 11.61 -16.07 0.67
CA GLN A 65 10.77 -15.28 -0.24
C GLN A 65 11.22 -15.47 -1.69
N ALA A 66 12.51 -15.33 -1.99
CA ALA A 66 13.05 -15.52 -3.33
C ALA A 66 12.80 -16.95 -3.88
N SER A 67 12.86 -17.97 -3.04
CA SER A 67 12.53 -19.35 -3.43
C SER A 67 11.03 -19.58 -3.62
N ALA A 68 10.17 -18.88 -2.86
CA ALA A 68 8.73 -18.92 -3.08
C ALA A 68 8.34 -18.25 -4.40
N ASP A 69 8.99 -17.14 -4.75
CA ASP A 69 8.74 -16.40 -5.98
C ASP A 69 9.27 -17.14 -7.22
N SER A 70 10.39 -17.86 -7.09
CA SER A 70 10.96 -18.67 -8.19
C SER A 70 10.27 -20.03 -8.38
N GLY A 71 9.39 -20.43 -7.45
CA GLY A 71 8.71 -21.74 -7.44
C GLY A 71 7.38 -21.79 -8.19
N GLY A 72 6.91 -20.67 -8.75
CA GLY A 72 5.68 -20.62 -9.55
C GLY A 72 5.98 -20.56 -11.05
N ASN A 73 5.70 -21.65 -11.77
CA ASN A 73 5.83 -21.80 -13.24
C ASN A 73 7.27 -21.89 -13.80
N VAL A 74 7.96 -23.00 -13.54
CA VAL A 74 8.80 -23.60 -14.59
C VAL A 74 7.88 -24.57 -15.36
N PRO A 75 7.59 -24.34 -16.65
CA PRO A 75 6.91 -25.31 -17.50
C PRO A 75 7.64 -26.66 -17.42
N PRO A 76 6.94 -27.80 -17.36
CA PRO A 76 7.58 -29.10 -17.29
C PRO A 76 8.59 -29.22 -18.43
N SER A 77 9.83 -29.52 -18.07
CA SER A 77 10.95 -29.74 -18.98
C SER A 77 10.48 -30.60 -20.16
N GLN A 78 10.59 -30.06 -21.36
CA GLN A 78 10.39 -30.85 -22.58
C GLN A 78 11.35 -32.05 -22.54
N PRO A 79 10.91 -33.23 -23.00
CA PRO A 79 11.77 -34.41 -23.07
C PRO A 79 13.02 -34.08 -23.87
N ILE A 80 14.18 -34.43 -23.33
CA ILE A 80 15.46 -34.37 -24.04
C ILE A 80 15.31 -35.25 -25.29
N VAL A 81 15.16 -34.62 -26.46
CA VAL A 81 15.19 -35.31 -27.74
C VAL A 81 16.65 -35.74 -27.97
N PRO A 82 16.92 -37.04 -28.20
CA PRO A 82 18.27 -37.49 -28.53
C PRO A 82 18.75 -36.80 -29.82
N PRO A 83 20.06 -36.47 -29.92
CA PRO A 83 20.59 -35.74 -31.07
C PRO A 83 20.31 -36.51 -32.37
N SER A 84 19.69 -35.83 -33.33
CA SER A 84 19.49 -36.34 -34.68
C SER A 84 20.83 -36.66 -35.34
N PRO A 85 20.91 -37.74 -36.15
CA PRO A 85 22.12 -38.08 -36.89
C PRO A 85 22.48 -36.95 -37.88
N PRO A 86 23.78 -36.82 -38.23
CA PRO A 86 24.26 -35.77 -39.12
C PRO A 86 23.59 -35.87 -40.49
N ILE A 87 23.03 -34.75 -40.93
CA ILE A 87 22.49 -34.56 -42.27
C ILE A 87 23.69 -34.52 -43.24
N PRO A 88 23.66 -35.26 -44.37
CA PRO A 88 24.71 -35.20 -45.39
C PRO A 88 24.89 -33.78 -45.94
N GLU A 89 26.15 -33.36 -46.05
CA GLU A 89 26.58 -32.15 -46.74
C GLU A 89 26.29 -32.32 -48.24
N ASP A 90 25.20 -31.72 -48.72
CA ASP A 90 24.97 -31.48 -50.14
C ASP A 90 25.03 -29.96 -50.39
N ASP A 91 26.07 -29.57 -51.11
CA ASP A 91 26.25 -28.42 -52.01
C ASP A 91 25.28 -27.24 -51.86
N TYR A 92 25.73 -26.22 -51.12
CA TYR A 92 25.21 -24.86 -51.28
C TYR A 92 26.24 -24.04 -52.07
N GLU A 93 25.86 -23.72 -53.30
CA GLU A 93 26.56 -22.75 -54.15
C GLU A 93 26.73 -21.42 -53.43
N GLU A 94 27.99 -21.00 -53.37
CA GLU A 94 28.49 -19.72 -52.88
C GLU A 94 27.92 -18.60 -53.77
N SER A 95 26.90 -17.90 -53.26
CA SER A 95 26.45 -16.63 -53.85
C SER A 95 27.07 -15.49 -53.07
N GLU A 96 27.95 -14.75 -53.76
CA GLU A 96 28.63 -13.57 -53.24
C GLU A 96 27.61 -12.51 -52.76
N PRO A 97 27.79 -11.92 -51.55
CA PRO A 97 26.97 -10.81 -51.12
C PRO A 97 27.47 -9.49 -51.75
N ASP A 98 26.60 -8.91 -52.56
CA ASP A 98 26.73 -7.59 -53.17
C ASP A 98 26.83 -6.49 -52.10
N SER A 99 27.89 -5.69 -52.23
CA SER A 99 28.32 -4.63 -51.34
C SER A 99 27.60 -3.33 -51.70
N SER A 100 26.57 -2.95 -50.95
CA SER A 100 26.02 -1.59 -51.01
C SER A 100 25.02 -1.35 -49.88
N TYR A 101 25.47 -0.91 -48.70
CA TYR A 101 24.72 0.06 -47.88
C TYR A 101 25.68 0.85 -46.99
N ALA A 102 25.54 2.18 -47.09
CA ALA A 102 26.39 3.21 -46.53
C ALA A 102 26.27 3.36 -45.00
N GLU A 103 27.40 3.70 -44.38
CA GLU A 103 27.51 4.22 -43.01
C GLU A 103 26.68 5.48 -42.80
N PRO A 104 25.94 5.60 -41.68
CA PRO A 104 25.55 6.90 -41.15
C PRO A 104 26.59 7.41 -40.12
N GLU A 105 27.02 8.64 -40.33
CA GLU A 105 27.93 9.42 -39.49
C GLU A 105 27.46 9.59 -38.03
N PRO A 106 28.40 9.81 -37.09
CA PRO A 106 28.08 10.12 -35.70
C PRO A 106 27.74 11.62 -35.52
N GLU A 107 26.46 11.93 -35.30
CA GLU A 107 26.03 13.26 -34.88
C GLU A 107 26.51 13.58 -33.45
N SER A 108 27.54 14.43 -33.40
CA SER A 108 27.86 15.32 -32.31
C SER A 108 26.73 16.33 -32.06
N ARG A 109 26.21 16.41 -30.82
CA ARG A 109 25.69 17.64 -30.18
C ARG A 109 25.11 17.35 -28.78
N LEU A 110 25.97 17.41 -27.78
CA LEU A 110 25.58 17.68 -26.39
C LEU A 110 25.72 19.20 -26.16
N PRO A 111 24.67 19.92 -25.70
CA PRO A 111 24.85 21.30 -25.29
C PRO A 111 25.45 21.39 -23.89
N ASP A 112 26.58 22.08 -23.82
CA ASP A 112 27.17 22.66 -22.62
C ASP A 112 26.15 23.55 -21.89
N ILE A 113 25.65 23.10 -20.75
CA ILE A 113 25.09 23.97 -19.72
C ILE A 113 25.96 23.84 -18.47
N LEU A 114 26.96 24.73 -18.44
CA LEU A 114 27.57 25.42 -17.30
C LEU A 114 27.03 24.97 -15.92
N ARG A 115 27.83 24.35 -15.04
CA ARG A 115 29.09 24.82 -14.44
C ARG A 115 28.91 26.13 -13.65
N ALA A 116 28.15 26.07 -12.56
CA ALA A 116 28.27 27.00 -11.44
C ALA A 116 27.68 26.34 -10.18
N TYR A 117 28.51 25.72 -9.33
CA TYR A 117 28.33 25.59 -7.86
C TYR A 117 29.48 24.75 -7.28
N THR A 118 30.69 25.29 -7.28
CA THR A 118 31.75 24.87 -6.34
C THR A 118 32.46 26.13 -5.85
N LYS A 119 31.97 26.66 -4.72
CA LYS A 119 32.66 27.69 -3.95
C LYS A 119 33.53 26.98 -2.91
N PRO A 120 34.86 27.17 -2.89
CA PRO A 120 35.71 26.60 -1.86
C PRO A 120 35.64 27.49 -0.62
N GLU A 121 35.16 26.96 0.50
CA GLU A 121 35.21 27.66 1.77
C GLU A 121 36.53 27.36 2.47
N SER A 122 37.23 28.45 2.76
CA SER A 122 38.56 28.57 3.32
C SER A 122 38.67 28.00 4.73
N ARG A 123 39.71 27.17 4.95
CA ARG A 123 40.28 26.88 6.26
C ARG A 123 40.77 28.17 6.94
N PRO A 124 40.53 28.35 8.25
CA PRO A 124 41.43 29.10 9.10
C PRO A 124 42.42 28.14 9.76
N SER A 125 43.70 28.43 9.52
CA SER A 125 44.87 27.95 10.23
C SER A 125 44.97 28.65 11.59
N GLY A 126 45.13 27.89 12.67
CA GLY A 126 45.64 28.31 13.99
C GLY A 126 46.00 27.04 14.76
N SER A 127 47.26 26.61 14.87
CA SER A 127 48.41 27.20 15.58
C SER A 127 48.24 27.24 17.10
N GLY A 128 48.84 26.25 17.77
CA GLY A 128 49.51 26.41 19.06
C GLY A 128 48.75 25.89 20.29
N GLY A 129 49.30 24.88 20.95
CA GLY A 129 48.86 24.46 22.29
C GLY A 129 49.26 23.04 22.64
N ASP A 130 50.53 22.86 23.01
CA ASP A 130 51.08 21.65 23.62
C ASP A 130 50.30 21.25 24.88
N GLU A 131 49.64 20.08 24.90
CA GLU A 131 49.30 19.41 26.16
C GLU A 131 49.40 17.88 26.05
N ASN A 132 50.33 17.37 26.83
CA ASN A 132 50.75 16.00 27.04
C ASN A 132 49.77 15.23 27.94
N PRO A 133 49.20 14.07 27.52
CA PRO A 133 48.42 13.22 28.41
C PRO A 133 49.11 11.87 28.68
N ASN A 134 50.39 11.86 29.05
CA ASN A 134 50.99 10.74 29.79
C ASN A 134 50.89 11.02 31.29
N ARG A 135 49.70 10.85 31.87
CA ARG A 135 49.50 10.66 33.32
C ARG A 135 48.07 10.22 33.63
N MET A 136 47.86 8.92 33.80
CA MET A 136 46.98 8.43 34.86
C MET A 136 47.49 7.08 35.41
N PRO A 137 47.33 6.84 36.72
CA PRO A 137 48.03 5.78 37.43
C PRO A 137 47.29 4.45 37.47
N ASP A 138 48.06 3.39 37.71
CA ASP A 138 47.64 2.03 38.06
C ASP A 138 46.52 2.00 39.11
N ILE A 139 45.38 1.40 38.75
CA ILE A 139 44.37 0.93 39.71
C ILE A 139 43.88 -0.45 39.26
N LEU A 140 44.76 -1.45 39.31
CA LEU A 140 44.44 -2.85 39.04
C LEU A 140 45.18 -3.76 40.03
N ALA A 141 44.80 -3.67 41.31
CA ALA A 141 45.11 -4.71 42.29
C ALA A 141 44.08 -4.67 43.43
N ALA A 142 43.15 -5.64 43.43
CA ALA A 142 42.49 -6.25 44.60
C ALA A 142 41.03 -6.64 44.28
N TYR A 143 40.85 -7.79 43.63
CA TYR A 143 39.63 -8.59 43.78
C TYR A 143 40.03 -9.95 44.35
N THR A 144 40.27 -9.98 45.66
CA THR A 144 40.25 -11.21 46.46
C THR A 144 38.82 -11.48 46.94
N LYS A 145 38.26 -12.54 46.38
CA LYS A 145 37.15 -13.39 46.87
C LYS A 145 37.00 -13.37 48.40
N PRO A 146 35.77 -13.23 48.94
CA PRO A 146 35.42 -13.83 50.21
C PRO A 146 34.45 -15.00 50.03
N ALA A 147 34.71 -16.01 50.87
CA ALA A 147 33.99 -17.25 51.01
C ALA A 147 32.58 -17.06 51.58
N ALA A 148 31.72 -18.03 51.26
CA ALA A 148 30.42 -18.23 51.90
C ALA A 148 30.57 -18.49 53.40
N PRO A 149 29.56 -18.12 54.21
CA PRO A 149 29.30 -18.79 55.47
C PRO A 149 28.06 -19.68 55.37
N SER A 150 28.29 -20.94 55.73
CA SER A 150 27.31 -21.94 56.08
C SER A 150 26.58 -21.57 57.38
N GLY A 151 25.27 -21.86 57.39
CA GLY A 151 24.54 -22.48 58.51
C GLY A 151 24.36 -21.71 59.81
N SER A 152 23.09 -21.45 60.17
CA SER A 152 22.54 -21.80 61.50
C SER A 152 21.03 -21.67 61.52
N ALA A 153 20.39 -22.77 61.91
CA ALA A 153 18.97 -22.89 62.17
C ALA A 153 18.63 -22.30 63.54
N VAL A 154 17.57 -21.50 63.63
CA VAL A 154 16.79 -21.28 64.85
C VAL A 154 15.33 -21.06 64.47
N GLN A 155 14.46 -21.85 65.10
CA GLN A 155 13.00 -21.72 65.12
C GLN A 155 12.58 -21.48 66.60
N PRO A 156 11.31 -21.18 66.91
CA PRO A 156 10.72 -19.85 67.01
C PRO A 156 10.43 -19.44 68.48
N ALA A 157 10.26 -18.15 68.75
CA ALA A 157 9.71 -17.65 70.01
C ALA A 157 8.43 -16.83 69.74
N THR A 158 7.34 -17.32 70.31
CA THR A 158 6.01 -16.70 70.39
C THR A 158 6.00 -15.53 71.37
N GLY A 159 5.45 -14.40 70.94
CA GLY A 159 5.16 -13.25 71.81
C GLY A 159 4.16 -12.31 71.11
N PRO A 160 3.00 -11.98 71.72
CA PRO A 160 2.03 -11.06 71.14
C PRO A 160 2.42 -9.63 71.51
N GLY A 161 3.08 -8.92 70.58
CA GLY A 161 3.52 -7.54 70.75
C GLY A 161 3.12 -6.68 69.56
N ALA A 162 2.18 -5.76 69.81
CA ALA A 162 1.87 -4.53 69.08
C ALA A 162 2.18 -4.51 67.57
N ALA A 163 1.12 -4.57 66.76
CA ALA A 163 1.16 -4.34 65.33
C ALA A 163 1.89 -3.00 65.01
N PRO A 164 3.06 -3.02 64.35
CA PRO A 164 3.66 -1.81 63.83
C PRO A 164 2.73 -1.27 62.74
N ALA A 165 2.39 0.01 62.84
CA ALA A 165 1.59 0.71 61.84
C ALA A 165 2.15 0.42 60.43
N GLU A 166 1.33 -0.23 59.60
CA GLU A 166 1.68 -0.54 58.21
C GLU A 166 2.06 0.77 57.51
N VAL A 167 3.35 0.89 57.19
CA VAL A 167 3.84 1.90 56.27
C VAL A 167 3.02 1.76 54.98
N PRO A 168 2.35 2.82 54.49
CA PRO A 168 1.52 2.72 53.31
C PRO A 168 2.38 2.27 52.13
N LYS A 169 2.19 1.02 51.71
CA LYS A 169 2.84 0.41 50.55
C LYS A 169 2.59 1.32 49.35
N ALA A 170 3.66 1.94 48.83
CA ALA A 170 3.61 2.77 47.64
C ALA A 170 2.78 2.06 46.57
N ARG A 171 1.70 2.70 46.10
CA ARG A 171 0.75 2.11 45.14
C ARG A 171 1.53 1.52 43.97
N GLY A 172 1.60 0.19 43.92
CA GLY A 172 2.29 -0.53 42.87
C GLY A 172 1.71 -0.13 41.52
N ILE A 173 2.56 0.32 40.60
CA ILE A 173 2.17 0.64 39.24
C ILE A 173 1.57 -0.62 38.61
N SER A 174 0.37 -0.50 38.01
CA SER A 174 -0.29 -1.63 37.37
C SER A 174 0.57 -2.21 36.25
N GLU A 175 0.52 -3.53 36.08
CA GLU A 175 1.32 -4.24 35.07
C GLU A 175 1.06 -3.73 33.65
N ALA A 176 -0.20 -3.37 33.34
CA ALA A 176 -0.58 -2.75 32.09
C ALA A 176 0.19 -1.43 31.81
N LYS A 177 0.38 -0.57 32.83
CA LYS A 177 1.15 0.68 32.68
C LYS A 177 2.63 0.40 32.46
N ARG A 178 3.20 -0.60 33.13
CA ARG A 178 4.60 -1.02 32.91
C ARG A 178 4.81 -1.53 31.48
N ASN A 179 3.88 -2.33 30.97
CA ASN A 179 3.93 -2.82 29.59
C ASN A 179 3.81 -1.67 28.57
N GLN A 180 2.91 -0.72 28.81
CA GLN A 180 2.78 0.48 27.98
C GLN A 180 4.04 1.35 28.01
N ALA A 181 4.66 1.51 29.18
CA ALA A 181 5.92 2.26 29.34
C ALA A 181 7.07 1.59 28.57
N ARG A 182 7.19 0.26 28.62
CA ARG A 182 8.19 -0.50 27.85
C ARG A 182 7.98 -0.37 26.34
N ALA A 183 6.74 -0.42 25.86
CA ALA A 183 6.43 -0.22 24.45
C ALA A 183 6.82 1.18 23.96
N ARG A 184 6.59 2.22 24.78
CA ARG A 184 7.02 3.60 24.51
C ARG A 184 8.54 3.72 24.49
N LEU A 185 9.25 3.11 25.44
CA LEU A 185 10.70 3.09 25.45
C LEU A 185 11.29 2.44 24.18
N ASN A 186 10.74 1.30 23.75
CA ASN A 186 11.17 0.63 22.51
C ASN A 186 10.90 1.51 21.27
N SER A 187 9.78 2.20 21.25
CA SER A 187 9.45 3.14 20.16
C SER A 187 10.44 4.31 20.13
N ALA A 188 10.83 4.82 21.30
CA ALA A 188 11.85 5.87 21.41
C ALA A 188 13.21 5.43 20.85
N PHE A 189 13.63 4.19 21.10
CA PHE A 189 14.85 3.64 20.47
C PHE A 189 14.73 3.60 18.95
N ASN A 190 13.58 3.14 18.41
CA ASN A 190 13.36 3.07 16.98
C ASN A 190 13.42 4.46 16.32
N TYR A 191 12.81 5.47 16.94
CA TYR A 191 12.89 6.86 16.46
C TYR A 191 14.32 7.37 16.47
N LYS A 192 15.09 7.11 17.52
CA LYS A 192 16.51 7.50 17.58
C LYS A 192 17.33 6.81 16.50
N THR A 193 17.10 5.53 16.23
CA THR A 193 17.80 4.81 15.14
C THR A 193 17.44 5.34 13.76
N ASN A 194 16.26 5.95 13.61
CA ASN A 194 15.81 6.58 12.37
C ASN A 194 16.22 8.06 12.25
N GLY A 195 16.91 8.63 13.23
CA GLY A 195 17.31 10.04 13.27
C GLY A 195 16.20 11.01 13.69
N ASP A 196 15.06 10.52 14.19
CA ASP A 196 13.93 11.33 14.64
C ASP A 196 14.02 11.61 16.14
N ASP A 197 14.96 12.48 16.50
CA ASP A 197 15.27 12.79 17.90
C ASP A 197 14.09 13.42 18.65
N ASN A 198 13.22 14.16 17.96
CA ASN A 198 12.06 14.81 18.57
C ASN A 198 11.01 13.79 19.03
N ASN A 199 10.65 12.83 18.18
CA ASN A 199 9.69 11.79 18.54
C ASN A 199 10.31 10.79 19.53
N ALA A 200 11.61 10.48 19.41
CA ALA A 200 12.33 9.69 20.40
C ALA A 200 12.28 10.31 21.80
N LEU A 201 12.52 11.62 21.89
CA LEU A 201 12.49 12.37 23.14
C LEU A 201 11.09 12.41 23.77
N ALA A 202 10.05 12.58 22.95
CA ALA A 202 8.66 12.57 23.42
C ALA A 202 8.23 11.20 23.97
N ASP A 203 8.54 10.11 23.26
CA ASP A 203 8.19 8.76 23.69
C ASP A 203 8.97 8.30 24.93
N LEU A 204 10.26 8.67 25.04
CA LEU A 204 11.05 8.41 26.23
C LEU A 204 10.49 9.13 27.46
N ALA A 205 10.12 10.42 27.32
CA ALA A 205 9.50 11.17 28.41
C ALA A 205 8.17 10.56 28.85
N MET A 206 7.34 10.07 27.91
CA MET A 206 6.08 9.40 28.22
C MET A 206 6.31 8.04 28.89
N ALA A 207 7.33 7.28 28.47
CA ALA A 207 7.72 6.03 29.12
C ALA A 207 8.10 6.25 30.59
N VAL A 208 8.99 7.21 30.88
CA VAL A 208 9.41 7.55 32.25
C VAL A 208 8.25 8.09 33.09
N LYS A 209 7.31 8.83 32.48
CA LYS A 209 6.11 9.30 33.18
C LYS A 209 5.14 8.16 33.56
N LEU A 210 5.02 7.14 32.72
CA LEU A 210 4.17 5.97 32.98
C LEU A 210 4.77 5.03 34.02
N ASP A 211 6.10 4.83 33.95
CA ASP A 211 6.86 4.00 34.88
C ASP A 211 8.16 4.72 35.29
N PRO A 212 8.15 5.45 36.43
CA PRO A 212 9.31 6.16 36.93
C PRO A 212 10.54 5.26 37.18
N SER A 213 10.36 3.95 37.36
CA SER A 213 11.49 3.03 37.53
C SER A 213 12.35 2.92 36.27
N LEU A 214 11.81 3.28 35.09
CA LEU A 214 12.58 3.36 33.85
C LEU A 214 13.62 4.49 33.88
N ALA A 215 13.50 5.49 34.75
CA ALA A 215 14.54 6.51 34.93
C ALA A 215 15.87 5.92 35.44
N GLU A 216 15.81 4.78 36.14
CA GLU A 216 16.97 4.05 36.66
C GLU A 216 17.48 2.98 35.68
N ASN A 217 16.72 2.69 34.62
CA ASN A 217 17.12 1.72 33.62
C ASN A 217 18.28 2.25 32.79
N GLN A 218 19.39 1.51 32.75
CA GLN A 218 20.61 1.90 32.03
C GLN A 218 20.36 2.17 30.53
N GLY A 219 19.44 1.43 29.89
CA GLY A 219 19.08 1.65 28.49
C GLY A 219 18.39 3.01 28.28
N ALA A 220 17.40 3.33 29.11
CA ALA A 220 16.70 4.60 29.06
C ALA A 220 17.63 5.78 29.36
N GLN A 221 18.55 5.61 30.31
CA GLN A 221 19.59 6.58 30.65
C GLN A 221 20.55 6.86 29.49
N ASN A 222 21.06 5.81 28.84
CA ASN A 222 21.93 5.95 27.67
C ASN A 222 21.20 6.64 26.50
N LEU A 223 19.93 6.29 26.28
CA LEU A 223 19.10 6.95 25.27
C LEU A 223 18.88 8.42 25.62
N ALA A 224 18.61 8.76 26.88
CA ALA A 224 18.48 10.14 27.34
C ALA A 224 19.75 10.93 27.07
N VAL A 225 20.92 10.44 27.49
CA VAL A 225 22.22 11.09 27.24
C VAL A 225 22.44 11.29 25.73
N SER A 226 22.05 10.33 24.89
CA SER A 226 22.17 10.46 23.43
C SER A 226 21.21 11.50 22.81
N LEU A 227 20.07 11.78 23.44
CA LEU A 227 19.06 12.72 22.93
C LEU A 227 19.28 14.16 23.38
N VAL A 228 19.78 14.36 24.60
CA VAL A 228 19.92 15.69 25.21
C VAL A 228 21.34 16.04 25.67
N GLY A 229 22.26 15.06 25.69
CA GLY A 229 23.58 15.24 26.27
C GLY A 229 23.58 15.21 27.81
N GLY A 230 24.71 15.59 28.40
CA GLY A 230 24.87 15.73 29.85
C GLY A 230 25.21 14.42 30.58
N THR A 231 25.12 14.46 31.92
CA THR A 231 25.36 13.29 32.77
C THR A 231 24.13 12.40 32.84
N THR A 232 24.32 11.13 33.16
CA THR A 232 23.27 10.11 33.24
C THR A 232 22.09 10.52 34.14
N LYS A 233 22.36 11.17 35.28
CA LYS A 233 21.32 11.60 36.23
C LYS A 233 20.56 12.84 35.77
N ASP A 234 21.24 13.75 35.06
CA ASP A 234 20.63 15.01 34.60
C ASP A 234 19.88 14.83 33.28
N ALA A 235 20.34 13.90 32.44
CA ALA A 235 19.76 13.66 31.12
C ALA A 235 18.27 13.28 31.19
N ILE A 236 17.85 12.43 32.14
CA ILE A 236 16.42 12.06 32.27
C ILE A 236 15.56 13.28 32.64
N LYS A 237 16.04 14.15 33.54
CA LYS A 237 15.34 15.39 33.88
C LYS A 237 15.27 16.31 32.67
N LEU A 238 16.36 16.43 31.92
CA LEU A 238 16.43 17.25 30.72
C LEU A 238 15.50 16.72 29.62
N VAL A 239 15.37 15.40 29.46
CA VAL A 239 14.39 14.78 28.56
C VAL A 239 12.97 15.19 28.94
N ILE A 240 12.60 15.09 30.22
CA ILE A 240 11.27 15.48 30.68
C ILE A 240 11.03 16.97 30.42
N GLN A 241 11.98 17.84 30.76
CA GLN A 241 11.88 19.29 30.52
C GLN A 241 11.76 19.62 29.02
N LYS A 242 12.70 19.15 28.21
CA LYS A 242 12.73 19.40 26.77
C LYS A 242 11.52 18.79 26.06
N SER A 243 10.95 17.71 26.58
CA SER A 243 9.72 17.12 26.03
C SER A 243 8.50 18.02 26.24
N GLN A 244 8.48 18.79 27.34
CA GLN A 244 7.44 19.79 27.57
C GLN A 244 7.61 20.98 26.63
N GLU A 245 8.86 21.37 26.32
CA GLU A 245 9.16 22.42 25.34
C GLU A 245 8.78 21.99 23.92
N VAL A 246 9.23 20.80 23.48
CA VAL A 246 8.86 20.22 22.18
C VAL A 246 7.35 20.00 22.09
N GLY A 247 6.73 19.54 23.17
CA GLY A 247 5.28 19.39 23.28
C GLY A 247 4.53 20.73 23.26
N ALA A 248 5.12 21.81 23.76
CA ALA A 248 4.55 23.16 23.70
C ALA A 248 4.71 23.78 22.31
N ILE A 249 5.82 23.51 21.62
CA ILE A 249 6.05 23.94 20.22
C ILE A 249 5.07 23.20 19.29
N LYS A 250 4.87 21.89 19.48
CA LYS A 250 3.91 21.09 18.70
C LYS A 250 2.44 21.44 18.99
N LYS A 251 2.14 22.11 20.11
CA LYS A 251 0.79 22.57 20.49
C LYS A 251 0.44 23.99 20.01
N ARG A 252 1.35 24.72 19.35
CA ARG A 252 1.12 26.11 18.92
C ARG A 252 0.73 26.30 17.46
N GLY A 253 0.71 25.25 16.65
CA GLY A 253 -0.17 25.19 15.47
C GLY A 253 -1.39 24.33 15.82
N PRO A 254 -2.57 24.53 15.20
CA PRO A 254 -3.53 23.43 15.15
C PRO A 254 -2.73 22.22 14.65
N ALA A 255 -2.62 21.18 15.48
CA ALA A 255 -1.95 19.95 15.09
C ALA A 255 -2.78 19.35 13.96
N TYR A 256 -2.54 19.86 12.75
CA TYR A 256 -3.08 19.33 11.53
C TYR A 256 -2.37 18.00 11.37
N ASP A 257 -3.03 16.96 11.87
CA ASP A 257 -2.56 15.60 11.79
C ASP A 257 -2.32 15.33 10.30
N SER A 258 -1.05 15.14 9.92
CA SER A 258 -0.67 14.86 8.53
C SER A 258 -1.43 13.65 8.02
N GLU A 259 -1.87 12.75 8.91
CA GLU A 259 -2.72 11.63 8.59
C GLU A 259 -4.11 12.02 8.05
N ILE A 260 -4.69 13.11 8.54
CA ILE A 260 -5.98 13.63 8.07
C ILE A 260 -5.82 14.27 6.69
N TRP A 261 -4.75 15.05 6.48
CA TRP A 261 -4.48 15.64 5.16
C TRP A 261 -4.21 14.57 4.11
N ASP A 262 -3.43 13.54 4.44
CA ASP A 262 -3.23 12.38 3.56
C ASP A 262 -4.57 11.72 3.21
N MET A 263 -5.49 11.58 4.18
CA MET A 263 -6.81 11.03 3.93
C MET A 263 -7.65 11.92 2.98
N VAL A 264 -7.63 13.24 3.19
CA VAL A 264 -8.34 14.20 2.34
C VAL A 264 -7.78 14.18 0.91
N ILE A 265 -6.45 14.19 0.76
CA ILE A 265 -5.80 14.11 -0.56
C ILE A 265 -6.17 12.79 -1.25
N SER A 266 -6.10 11.66 -0.54
CA SER A 266 -6.54 10.37 -1.08
C SER A 266 -8.02 10.37 -1.47
N LEU A 267 -8.88 11.10 -0.75
CA LEU A 267 -10.30 11.22 -1.08
C LEU A 267 -10.53 12.03 -2.36
N VAL A 268 -9.77 13.11 -2.54
CA VAL A 268 -9.79 13.92 -3.77
C VAL A 268 -9.28 13.11 -4.97
N VAL A 269 -8.18 12.36 -4.79
CA VAL A 269 -7.65 11.46 -5.83
C VAL A 269 -8.68 10.39 -6.18
N LEU A 270 -9.27 9.75 -5.17
CA LEU A 270 -10.32 8.74 -5.38
C LEU A 270 -11.54 9.33 -6.12
N PHE A 271 -11.96 10.55 -5.77
CA PHE A 271 -13.03 11.24 -6.48
C PHE A 271 -12.68 11.48 -7.95
N GLY A 272 -11.46 11.97 -8.25
CA GLY A 272 -11.00 12.15 -9.62
C GLY A 272 -10.97 10.85 -10.43
N VAL A 273 -10.48 9.76 -9.82
CA VAL A 273 -10.46 8.43 -10.43
C VAL A 273 -11.87 7.91 -10.67
N ILE A 274 -12.78 8.04 -9.70
CA ILE A 274 -14.17 7.59 -9.85
C ILE A 274 -14.90 8.44 -10.90
N ALA A 275 -14.66 9.75 -10.98
CA ALA A 275 -15.24 10.59 -12.02
C ALA A 275 -14.78 10.13 -13.42
N LEU A 276 -13.48 9.86 -13.60
CA LEU A 276 -12.95 9.31 -14.85
C LEU A 276 -13.58 7.95 -15.17
N PHE A 277 -13.66 7.07 -14.17
CA PHE A 277 -14.31 5.77 -14.28
C PHE A 277 -15.77 5.88 -14.69
N SER A 278 -16.53 6.80 -14.09
CA SER A 278 -17.94 7.02 -14.41
C SER A 278 -18.14 7.48 -15.86
N VAL A 279 -17.22 8.28 -16.42
CA VAL A 279 -17.21 8.59 -17.87
C VAL A 279 -17.02 7.31 -18.69
N ALA A 280 -15.98 6.53 -18.37
CA ALA A 280 -15.66 5.30 -19.09
C ALA A 280 -16.81 4.27 -19.00
N LEU A 281 -17.41 4.14 -17.82
CA LEU A 281 -18.53 3.24 -17.56
C LEU A 281 -19.80 3.70 -18.27
N PHE A 282 -20.09 5.01 -18.30
CA PHE A 282 -21.24 5.54 -19.05
C PHE A 282 -21.14 5.17 -20.53
N TYR A 283 -20.05 5.55 -21.20
CA TYR A 283 -19.86 5.23 -22.61
C TYR A 283 -19.71 3.72 -22.87
N GLY A 284 -19.04 3.00 -21.97
CA GLY A 284 -18.92 1.55 -22.01
C GLY A 284 -20.26 0.84 -21.93
N LEU A 285 -21.16 1.29 -21.05
CA LEU A 285 -22.53 0.75 -20.94
C LEU A 285 -23.37 1.05 -22.18
N ILE A 286 -23.22 2.22 -22.80
CA ILE A 286 -23.88 2.52 -24.08
C ILE A 286 -23.44 1.52 -25.16
N ILE A 287 -22.14 1.25 -25.24
CA ILE A 287 -21.60 0.23 -26.17
C ILE A 287 -22.13 -1.15 -25.83
N VAL A 288 -22.01 -1.59 -24.57
CA VAL A 288 -22.44 -2.94 -24.17
C VAL A 288 -23.94 -3.11 -24.41
N SER A 289 -24.76 -2.15 -24.01
CA SER A 289 -26.21 -2.24 -24.17
C SER A 289 -26.63 -2.27 -25.64
N GLY A 290 -25.97 -1.50 -26.52
CA GLY A 290 -26.35 -1.49 -27.93
C GLY A 290 -25.65 -2.55 -28.79
N ALA A 291 -24.40 -2.90 -28.51
CA ALA A 291 -23.65 -3.87 -29.32
C ALA A 291 -23.85 -5.30 -28.80
N LEU A 292 -23.70 -5.49 -27.49
CA LEU A 292 -23.69 -6.82 -26.88
C LEU A 292 -25.10 -7.37 -26.70
N ALA A 293 -26.07 -6.56 -26.28
CA ALA A 293 -27.43 -7.07 -26.02
C ALA A 293 -28.10 -7.61 -27.29
N PRO A 294 -28.05 -6.96 -28.47
CA PRO A 294 -28.61 -7.53 -29.69
C PRO A 294 -27.82 -8.73 -30.19
N MET A 295 -26.50 -8.76 -30.00
CA MET A 295 -25.67 -9.91 -30.36
C MET A 295 -26.05 -11.13 -29.54
N LEU A 296 -26.18 -10.99 -28.21
CA LEU A 296 -26.58 -12.07 -27.31
C LEU A 296 -28.03 -12.51 -27.52
N LEU A 297 -28.96 -11.58 -27.72
CA LEU A 297 -30.39 -11.90 -27.81
C LEU A 297 -30.85 -12.32 -29.21
N ARG A 298 -30.20 -11.84 -30.28
CA ARG A 298 -30.65 -12.03 -31.66
C ARG A 298 -29.64 -12.75 -32.55
N GLY A 299 -28.45 -13.08 -32.05
CA GLY A 299 -27.39 -13.76 -32.81
C GLY A 299 -26.92 -12.97 -34.03
N ARG A 300 -27.24 -11.67 -34.11
CA ARG A 300 -26.96 -10.82 -35.27
C ARG A 300 -25.97 -9.75 -34.85
N ALA A 301 -24.86 -9.66 -35.57
CA ALA A 301 -23.94 -8.54 -35.43
C ALA A 301 -24.72 -7.25 -35.74
N SER A 302 -24.87 -6.38 -34.75
CA SER A 302 -25.41 -5.05 -34.96
C SER A 302 -24.46 -4.26 -35.85
N ASP A 303 -25.03 -3.41 -36.70
CA ASP A 303 -24.27 -2.57 -37.61
C ASP A 303 -23.46 -1.55 -36.79
N MET A 304 -22.13 -1.75 -36.74
CA MET A 304 -21.22 -0.94 -35.94
C MET A 304 -21.21 0.53 -36.37
N SER A 305 -21.66 0.83 -37.58
CA SER A 305 -21.79 2.20 -38.07
C SER A 305 -22.84 3.01 -37.28
N GLU A 306 -23.90 2.38 -36.76
CA GLU A 306 -24.92 3.04 -35.94
C GLU A 306 -24.35 3.49 -34.59
N PHE A 307 -23.38 2.75 -34.04
CA PHE A 307 -22.71 3.09 -32.78
C PHE A 307 -21.83 4.33 -32.88
N SER A 308 -21.05 4.44 -33.95
CA SER A 308 -20.18 5.61 -34.16
C SER A 308 -20.96 6.93 -34.16
N ARG A 309 -22.21 6.91 -34.64
CA ARG A 309 -23.10 8.08 -34.66
C ARG A 309 -23.58 8.47 -33.27
N LEU A 310 -23.95 7.50 -32.43
CA LEU A 310 -24.38 7.75 -31.06
C LEU A 310 -23.29 8.42 -30.21
N PHE A 311 -22.01 8.12 -30.46
CA PHE A 311 -20.88 8.77 -29.77
C PHE A 311 -20.71 10.25 -30.14
N VAL A 312 -21.04 10.62 -31.37
CA VAL A 312 -20.94 12.02 -31.84
C VAL A 312 -22.14 12.84 -31.36
N GLU A 313 -23.30 12.20 -31.17
CA GLU A 313 -24.55 12.89 -30.84
C GLU A 313 -24.68 13.30 -29.36
N ILE A 314 -23.98 12.64 -28.44
CA ILE A 314 -24.05 12.95 -27.00
C ILE A 314 -22.79 13.72 -26.59
N PRO A 315 -22.80 15.07 -26.61
CA PRO A 315 -21.61 15.84 -26.28
C PRO A 315 -21.28 15.71 -24.78
N LEU A 316 -19.98 15.67 -24.47
CA LEU A 316 -19.47 15.47 -23.10
C LEU A 316 -20.08 16.46 -22.07
N LYS A 317 -20.38 17.69 -22.49
CA LYS A 317 -20.97 18.73 -21.64
C LYS A 317 -22.34 18.35 -21.06
N ASP A 318 -23.12 17.52 -21.78
CA ASP A 318 -24.46 17.12 -21.35
C ASP A 318 -24.38 15.95 -20.35
N VAL A 319 -23.26 15.22 -20.36
CA VAL A 319 -23.03 14.05 -19.51
C VAL A 319 -22.23 14.39 -18.25
N ILE A 320 -21.44 15.47 -18.27
CA ILE A 320 -20.51 15.80 -17.16
C ILE A 320 -21.23 16.05 -15.83
N GLY A 321 -22.38 16.73 -15.85
CA GLY A 321 -23.18 17.00 -14.65
C GLY A 321 -23.68 15.72 -13.99
N PRO A 322 -24.45 14.86 -14.70
CA PRO A 322 -24.88 13.56 -14.20
C PRO A 322 -23.71 12.67 -13.73
N ILE A 323 -22.59 12.66 -14.47
CA ILE A 323 -21.39 11.90 -14.12
C ILE A 323 -20.79 12.37 -12.79
N LEU A 324 -20.65 13.68 -12.58
CA LEU A 324 -20.12 14.21 -11.33
C LEU A 324 -21.04 13.89 -10.14
N ARG A 325 -22.37 13.94 -10.34
CA ARG A 325 -23.34 13.50 -9.32
C ARG A 325 -23.18 12.01 -9.01
N LEU A 326 -23.08 11.17 -10.04
CA LEU A 326 -22.87 9.73 -9.87
C LEU A 326 -21.54 9.44 -9.17
N ALA A 327 -20.46 10.12 -9.56
CA ALA A 327 -19.15 9.95 -8.97
C ALA A 327 -19.14 10.32 -7.47
N ALA A 328 -19.79 11.43 -7.10
CA ALA A 328 -19.96 11.82 -5.70
C ALA A 328 -20.73 10.75 -4.90
N LEU A 329 -21.83 10.23 -5.46
CA LEU A 329 -22.61 9.16 -4.84
C LEU A 329 -21.80 7.86 -4.70
N THR A 330 -21.02 7.49 -5.72
CA THR A 330 -20.16 6.30 -5.70
C THR A 330 -19.04 6.45 -4.67
N VAL A 331 -18.40 7.62 -4.55
CA VAL A 331 -17.39 7.90 -3.51
C VAL A 331 -18.03 7.78 -2.11
N GLY A 332 -19.19 8.41 -1.90
CA GLY A 332 -19.91 8.34 -0.62
C GLY A 332 -20.32 6.92 -0.25
N SER A 333 -20.87 6.17 -1.20
CA SER A 333 -21.25 4.77 -1.02
C SER A 333 -20.05 3.88 -0.73
N THR A 334 -18.95 4.07 -1.45
CA THR A 334 -17.71 3.30 -1.25
C THR A 334 -17.08 3.61 0.12
N PHE A 335 -17.09 4.88 0.53
CA PHE A 335 -16.65 5.28 1.86
C PHE A 335 -17.50 4.66 2.95
N PHE A 336 -18.83 4.72 2.82
CA PHE A 336 -19.75 4.07 3.73
C PHE A 336 -19.52 2.56 3.83
N GLN A 337 -19.34 1.88 2.69
CA GLN A 337 -19.00 0.45 2.64
C GLN A 337 -17.69 0.14 3.39
N MET A 338 -16.65 0.98 3.27
CA MET A 338 -15.40 0.80 4.03
C MET A 338 -15.63 0.92 5.54
N VAL A 339 -16.44 1.89 5.97
CA VAL A 339 -16.79 2.07 7.39
C VAL A 339 -17.53 0.84 7.93
N VAL A 340 -18.52 0.34 7.18
CA VAL A 340 -19.29 -0.85 7.57
C VAL A 340 -18.38 -2.09 7.60
N THR A 341 -17.55 -2.30 6.59
CA THR A 341 -16.61 -3.43 6.55
C THR A 341 -15.62 -3.40 7.72
N TYR A 342 -15.07 -2.23 8.06
CA TYR A 342 -14.24 -2.06 9.25
C TYR A 342 -15.01 -2.38 10.54
N GLY A 343 -16.25 -1.92 10.66
CA GLY A 343 -17.13 -2.22 11.80
C GLY A 343 -17.36 -3.72 11.95
N VAL A 344 -17.65 -4.42 10.86
CA VAL A 344 -17.79 -5.88 10.85
C VAL A 344 -16.48 -6.58 11.26
N GLY A 345 -15.34 -6.15 10.71
CA GLY A 345 -14.03 -6.71 11.04
C GLY A 345 -13.69 -6.55 12.53
N THR A 346 -13.91 -5.37 13.10
CA THR A 346 -13.66 -5.11 14.53
C THR A 346 -14.65 -5.80 15.45
N MET A 347 -15.96 -5.63 15.22
CA MET A 347 -17.01 -6.11 16.13
C MET A 347 -17.28 -7.61 16.02
N MET A 348 -17.38 -8.15 14.81
CA MET A 348 -17.78 -9.55 14.61
C MET A 348 -16.60 -10.51 14.61
N MET A 349 -15.42 -10.05 14.20
CA MET A 349 -14.25 -10.92 14.02
C MET A 349 -13.11 -10.67 15.02
N GLY A 350 -13.23 -9.65 15.88
CA GLY A 350 -12.31 -9.37 16.99
C GLY A 350 -11.04 -8.64 16.58
N GLY A 351 -11.12 -7.78 15.55
CA GLY A 351 -9.95 -7.16 14.93
C GLY A 351 -9.48 -5.94 15.69
N THR A 352 -8.16 -5.75 15.80
CA THR A 352 -7.53 -4.67 16.59
C THR A 352 -6.93 -3.55 15.72
N GLY A 353 -7.10 -3.62 14.40
CA GLY A 353 -6.55 -2.65 13.45
C GLY A 353 -7.04 -1.21 13.67
N SER A 354 -6.17 -0.24 13.41
CA SER A 354 -6.52 1.19 13.45
C SER A 354 -7.44 1.57 12.28
N PHE A 355 -8.54 2.27 12.57
CA PHE A 355 -9.52 2.75 11.58
C PHE A 355 -8.90 3.66 10.51
N VAL A 356 -8.09 4.65 10.93
CA VAL A 356 -7.45 5.59 10.00
C VAL A 356 -6.50 4.87 9.05
N ARG A 357 -5.73 3.92 9.60
CA ARG A 357 -4.85 3.07 8.80
C ARG A 357 -5.64 2.20 7.83
N TYR A 358 -6.77 1.63 8.27
CA TYR A 358 -7.67 0.85 7.44
C TYR A 358 -8.20 1.66 6.25
N LEU A 359 -8.81 2.82 6.51
CA LEU A 359 -9.36 3.69 5.46
C LEU A 359 -8.29 4.08 4.44
N ARG A 360 -7.12 4.52 4.89
CA ARG A 360 -6.02 4.92 3.99
C ARG A 360 -5.62 3.80 3.04
N VAL A 361 -5.39 2.60 3.59
CA VAL A 361 -4.96 1.45 2.80
C VAL A 361 -6.07 1.01 1.83
N MET A 362 -7.32 0.98 2.29
CA MET A 362 -8.45 0.56 1.46
C MET A 362 -8.76 1.55 0.34
N MET A 363 -8.67 2.86 0.58
CA MET A 363 -8.85 3.88 -0.44
C MET A 363 -7.86 3.72 -1.60
N ASN A 364 -6.60 3.38 -1.31
CA ASN A 364 -5.60 3.15 -2.35
C ASN A 364 -5.92 1.89 -3.18
N VAL A 365 -6.34 0.80 -2.53
CA VAL A 365 -6.75 -0.43 -3.22
C VAL A 365 -7.95 -0.20 -4.12
N ILE A 366 -8.95 0.51 -3.61
CA ILE A 366 -10.17 0.84 -4.34
C ILE A 366 -9.82 1.73 -5.54
N SER A 367 -8.98 2.75 -5.35
CA SER A 367 -8.52 3.61 -6.43
C SER A 367 -7.82 2.80 -7.53
N LEU A 368 -6.90 1.91 -7.14
CA LEU A 368 -6.21 1.01 -8.08
C LEU A 368 -7.18 0.10 -8.83
N THR A 369 -8.18 -0.45 -8.12
CA THR A 369 -9.22 -1.30 -8.71
C THR A 369 -10.03 -0.52 -9.75
N TYR A 370 -10.48 0.70 -9.43
CA TYR A 370 -11.19 1.54 -10.39
C TYR A 370 -10.33 1.94 -11.59
N ILE A 371 -9.03 2.19 -11.42
CA ILE A 371 -8.12 2.46 -12.53
C ILE A 371 -8.07 1.24 -13.48
N VAL A 372 -7.87 0.03 -12.96
CA VAL A 372 -7.81 -1.19 -13.78
C VAL A 372 -9.11 -1.42 -14.54
N ILE A 373 -10.26 -1.27 -13.87
CA ILE A 373 -11.56 -1.43 -14.51
C ILE A 373 -11.78 -0.33 -15.57
N SER A 374 -11.37 0.91 -15.30
CA SER A 374 -11.44 2.02 -16.28
C SER A 374 -10.63 1.73 -17.53
N VAL A 375 -9.43 1.15 -17.40
CA VAL A 375 -8.62 0.71 -18.53
C VAL A 375 -9.37 -0.35 -19.34
N GLY A 376 -10.00 -1.32 -18.68
CA GLY A 376 -10.83 -2.33 -19.34
C GLY A 376 -11.99 -1.73 -20.15
N PHE A 377 -12.71 -0.76 -19.59
CA PHE A 377 -13.74 -0.01 -20.33
C PHE A 377 -13.16 0.80 -21.48
N GLY A 378 -12.02 1.46 -21.28
CA GLY A 378 -11.32 2.21 -22.33
C GLY A 378 -10.95 1.34 -23.53
N LEU A 379 -10.47 0.11 -23.27
CA LEU A 379 -10.19 -0.87 -24.32
C LEU A 379 -11.45 -1.30 -25.07
N MET A 380 -12.57 -1.53 -24.37
CA MET A 380 -13.85 -1.83 -25.01
C MET A 380 -14.37 -0.67 -25.87
N ILE A 381 -14.20 0.57 -25.41
CA ILE A 381 -14.55 1.77 -26.18
C ILE A 381 -13.71 1.87 -27.45
N ALA A 382 -12.38 1.71 -27.33
CA ALA A 382 -11.48 1.71 -28.47
C ALA A 382 -11.84 0.60 -29.48
N ALA A 383 -12.19 -0.58 -28.98
CA ALA A 383 -12.63 -1.71 -29.79
C ALA A 383 -13.89 -1.35 -30.61
N ALA A 384 -14.88 -0.71 -29.99
CA ALA A 384 -16.12 -0.32 -30.64
C ALA A 384 -15.92 0.81 -31.67
N VAL A 385 -15.07 1.80 -31.36
CA VAL A 385 -14.80 2.94 -32.24
C VAL A 385 -14.00 2.53 -33.47
N SER A 386 -13.20 1.46 -33.39
CA SER A 386 -12.37 1.01 -34.51
C SER A 386 -13.14 0.62 -35.78
N GLY A 387 -14.42 0.23 -35.65
CA GLY A 387 -15.23 -0.32 -36.73
C GLY A 387 -14.74 -1.68 -37.28
N SER A 388 -13.62 -2.21 -36.78
CA SER A 388 -13.05 -3.48 -37.23
C SER A 388 -13.53 -4.62 -36.34
N ARG A 389 -14.12 -5.65 -36.94
CA ARG A 389 -14.57 -6.85 -36.22
C ARG A 389 -13.44 -7.55 -35.47
N THR A 390 -12.26 -7.66 -36.07
CA THR A 390 -11.10 -8.32 -35.43
C THR A 390 -10.59 -7.52 -34.24
N GLN A 391 -10.59 -6.19 -34.32
CA GLN A 391 -10.25 -5.33 -33.18
C GLN A 391 -11.33 -5.36 -32.10
N PHE A 392 -12.61 -5.46 -32.47
CA PHE A 392 -13.70 -5.65 -31.52
C PHE A 392 -13.54 -6.95 -30.71
N GLU A 393 -13.28 -8.07 -31.38
CA GLU A 393 -13.10 -9.37 -30.73
C GLU A 393 -11.84 -9.38 -29.83
N THR A 394 -10.73 -8.83 -30.30
CA THR A 394 -9.46 -8.81 -29.55
C THR A 394 -9.47 -7.77 -28.41
N LEU A 395 -9.62 -6.49 -28.70
CA LEU A 395 -9.59 -5.42 -27.69
C LEU A 395 -10.82 -5.48 -26.77
N GLY A 396 -11.99 -5.83 -27.30
CA GLY A 396 -13.19 -6.03 -26.49
C GLY A 396 -13.04 -7.23 -25.54
N GLY A 397 -12.46 -8.34 -26.02
CA GLY A 397 -12.15 -9.50 -25.20
C GLY A 397 -11.13 -9.19 -24.10
N ILE A 398 -10.02 -8.52 -24.43
CA ILE A 398 -9.02 -8.07 -23.45
C ILE A 398 -9.63 -7.09 -22.44
N GLY A 399 -10.46 -6.15 -22.90
CA GLY A 399 -11.15 -5.18 -22.05
C GLY A 399 -12.08 -5.87 -21.04
N ALA A 400 -12.89 -6.83 -21.50
CA ALA A 400 -13.77 -7.61 -20.63
C ALA A 400 -12.99 -8.45 -19.61
N LEU A 401 -11.92 -9.13 -20.03
CA LEU A 401 -11.03 -9.86 -19.12
C LEU A 401 -10.36 -8.94 -18.10
N THR A 402 -9.97 -7.74 -18.50
CA THR A 402 -9.38 -6.73 -17.61
C THR A 402 -10.38 -6.26 -16.55
N ILE A 403 -11.65 -6.07 -16.92
CA ILE A 403 -12.73 -5.71 -15.97
C ILE A 403 -12.94 -6.83 -14.94
N VAL A 404 -13.11 -8.07 -15.41
CA VAL A 404 -13.33 -9.23 -14.53
C VAL A 404 -12.12 -9.48 -13.63
N GLY A 405 -10.92 -9.44 -14.20
CA GLY A 405 -9.66 -9.57 -13.47
C GLY A 405 -9.45 -8.45 -12.46
N GLY A 406 -9.81 -7.20 -12.80
CA GLY A 406 -9.76 -6.05 -11.91
C GLY A 406 -10.72 -6.20 -10.72
N LEU A 407 -11.95 -6.65 -10.96
CA LEU A 407 -12.94 -6.90 -9.89
C LEU A 407 -12.50 -8.03 -8.95
N LEU A 408 -12.07 -9.17 -9.50
CA LEU A 408 -11.61 -10.31 -8.71
C LEU A 408 -10.31 -10.00 -7.95
N GLY A 409 -9.34 -9.39 -8.64
CA GLY A 409 -8.07 -8.96 -8.05
C GLY A 409 -8.27 -7.92 -6.95
N GLY A 410 -9.15 -6.95 -7.18
CA GLY A 410 -9.56 -5.96 -6.18
C GLY A 410 -10.17 -6.62 -4.94
N LEU A 411 -11.12 -7.55 -5.11
CA LEU A 411 -11.75 -8.28 -4.01
C LEU A 411 -10.74 -9.10 -3.19
N ILE A 412 -9.82 -9.81 -3.86
CA ILE A 412 -8.77 -10.59 -3.20
C ILE A 412 -7.83 -9.67 -2.43
N LEU A 413 -7.39 -8.56 -3.04
CA LEU A 413 -6.47 -7.61 -2.43
C LEU A 413 -7.10 -6.90 -1.23
N GLN A 414 -8.36 -6.48 -1.34
CA GLN A 414 -9.15 -5.92 -0.23
C GLN A 414 -9.26 -6.92 0.93
N SER A 415 -9.57 -8.18 0.63
CA SER A 415 -9.71 -9.24 1.63
C SER A 415 -8.37 -9.51 2.35
N TRP A 416 -7.29 -9.59 1.60
CA TRP A 416 -5.94 -9.81 2.13
C TRP A 416 -5.47 -8.64 3.01
N LEU A 417 -5.64 -7.39 2.55
CA LEU A 417 -5.27 -6.22 3.35
C LEU A 417 -6.15 -6.04 4.59
N THR A 418 -7.45 -6.33 4.48
CA THR A 418 -8.36 -6.32 5.64
C THR A 418 -7.88 -7.32 6.69
N ALA A 419 -7.54 -8.54 6.26
CA ALA A 419 -6.97 -9.54 7.17
C ALA A 419 -5.67 -9.05 7.81
N ARG A 420 -4.76 -8.45 7.04
CA ARG A 420 -3.47 -7.97 7.55
C ARG A 420 -3.62 -6.82 8.55
N ILE A 421 -4.56 -5.90 8.32
CA ILE A 421 -4.77 -4.74 9.18
C ILE A 421 -5.41 -5.14 10.51
N HIS A 422 -6.31 -6.12 10.49
CA HIS A 422 -6.97 -6.64 11.68
C HIS A 422 -6.27 -7.84 12.33
N GLU A 423 -5.10 -8.26 11.80
CA GLU A 423 -4.34 -9.43 12.28
C GLU A 423 -5.13 -10.75 12.22
N PHE A 424 -5.92 -10.93 11.16
CA PHE A 424 -6.73 -12.12 10.92
C PHE A 424 -6.12 -13.08 9.90
N SER A 425 -6.73 -14.26 9.80
CA SER A 425 -6.59 -15.13 8.64
C SER A 425 -7.26 -14.52 7.40
N ILE A 426 -6.79 -14.88 6.21
CA ILE A 426 -7.35 -14.39 4.93
C ILE A 426 -8.85 -14.70 4.78
N PHE A 427 -9.31 -15.85 5.28
CA PHE A 427 -10.73 -16.24 5.24
C PHE A 427 -11.61 -15.32 6.08
N LYS A 428 -11.13 -14.87 7.23
CA LYS A 428 -11.82 -13.87 8.05
C LYS A 428 -11.83 -12.50 7.35
N GLY A 429 -10.71 -12.10 6.74
CA GLY A 429 -10.67 -10.90 5.91
C GLY A 429 -11.71 -10.92 4.79
N PHE A 430 -11.79 -12.03 4.04
CA PHE A 430 -12.79 -12.23 3.00
C PHE A 430 -14.23 -12.20 3.55
N GLY A 431 -14.49 -12.91 4.66
CA GLY A 431 -15.79 -12.91 5.32
C GLY A 431 -16.21 -11.50 5.79
N SER A 432 -15.28 -10.71 6.32
CA SER A 432 -15.53 -9.33 6.72
C SER A 432 -15.91 -8.45 5.53
N VAL A 433 -15.23 -8.58 4.39
CA VAL A 433 -15.56 -7.83 3.17
C VAL A 433 -16.94 -8.24 2.62
N MET A 434 -17.25 -9.53 2.56
CA MET A 434 -18.54 -10.01 2.04
C MET A 434 -19.72 -9.60 2.93
N VAL A 435 -19.60 -9.78 4.25
CA VAL A 435 -20.63 -9.40 5.22
C VAL A 435 -20.76 -7.88 5.27
N GLY A 436 -19.65 -7.15 5.29
CA GLY A 436 -19.63 -5.69 5.27
C GLY A 436 -20.31 -5.12 4.02
N SER A 437 -20.02 -5.68 2.85
CA SER A 437 -20.64 -5.28 1.59
C SER A 437 -22.14 -5.56 1.57
N SER A 438 -22.56 -6.76 2.00
CA SER A 438 -23.98 -7.14 2.08
C SER A 438 -24.76 -6.25 3.05
N LEU A 439 -24.17 -6.01 4.24
CA LEU A 439 -24.77 -5.16 5.26
C LEU A 439 -24.86 -3.70 4.79
N SER A 440 -23.83 -3.18 4.12
CA SER A 440 -23.84 -1.83 3.57
C SER A 440 -24.94 -1.65 2.52
N GLY A 441 -25.15 -2.65 1.64
CA GLY A 441 -26.24 -2.65 0.66
C GLY A 441 -27.61 -2.68 1.31
N PHE A 442 -27.79 -3.52 2.34
CA PHE A 442 -29.03 -3.57 3.12
C PHE A 442 -29.34 -2.24 3.81
N ILE A 443 -28.34 -1.64 4.48
CA ILE A 443 -28.51 -0.35 5.18
C ILE A 443 -28.82 0.76 4.18
N ALA A 444 -28.10 0.83 3.05
CA ALA A 444 -28.35 1.83 2.03
C ALA A 444 -29.76 1.68 1.41
N GLY A 445 -30.23 0.44 1.20
CA GLY A 445 -31.60 0.15 0.79
C GLY A 445 -32.65 0.57 1.82
N ALA A 446 -32.45 0.22 3.10
CA ALA A 446 -33.36 0.54 4.19
C ALA A 446 -33.46 2.06 4.47
N LEU A 447 -32.35 2.79 4.33
CA LEU A 447 -32.32 4.24 4.45
C LEU A 447 -32.92 4.96 3.23
N GLY A 448 -33.34 4.20 2.23
CA GLY A 448 -33.86 4.74 1.00
C GLY A 448 -32.85 5.61 0.26
N MET A 449 -31.55 5.38 0.42
CA MET A 449 -30.53 5.98 -0.45
C MET A 449 -30.76 5.58 -1.91
N PHE A 450 -31.50 4.49 -2.14
CA PHE A 450 -32.00 4.05 -3.44
C PHE A 450 -33.52 4.14 -3.56
N ASN A 451 -34.22 4.74 -2.58
CA ASN A 451 -35.66 4.91 -2.64
C ASN A 451 -35.98 6.12 -3.50
N VAL A 452 -35.85 5.91 -4.80
CA VAL A 452 -36.22 6.86 -5.82
C VAL A 452 -37.75 6.79 -5.95
N ASN A 453 -38.45 7.31 -4.95
CA ASN A 453 -39.93 7.36 -4.97
C ASN A 453 -40.47 8.33 -6.03
N ASP A 454 -39.60 9.14 -6.63
CA ASP A 454 -39.95 9.98 -7.75
C ASP A 454 -39.69 9.22 -9.06
N PRO A 455 -40.74 8.73 -9.77
CA PRO A 455 -40.57 8.02 -11.03
C PRO A 455 -39.84 8.86 -12.09
N ASP A 456 -39.78 10.17 -11.93
CA ASP A 456 -39.03 11.07 -12.81
C ASP A 456 -37.53 11.13 -12.46
N GLU A 457 -37.14 10.98 -11.18
CA GLU A 457 -35.73 10.72 -10.81
C GLU A 457 -35.30 9.28 -11.11
N ILE A 458 -36.23 8.30 -11.08
CA ILE A 458 -35.97 6.95 -11.60
C ILE A 458 -35.65 7.08 -13.08
N GLN A 459 -36.43 7.87 -13.82
CA GLN A 459 -36.14 8.12 -15.22
C GLN A 459 -34.81 8.84 -15.40
N ILE A 460 -34.39 9.82 -14.59
CA ILE A 460 -33.07 10.44 -14.81
C ILE A 460 -31.91 9.49 -14.44
N ASN A 461 -32.02 8.67 -13.39
CA ASN A 461 -30.99 7.70 -13.01
C ASN A 461 -30.98 6.43 -13.89
N LEU A 462 -32.12 5.98 -14.39
CA LEU A 462 -32.22 4.90 -15.39
C LEU A 462 -32.04 5.39 -16.84
N MET A 463 -32.34 6.64 -17.18
CA MET A 463 -32.10 7.21 -18.53
C MET A 463 -30.65 7.63 -18.71
N ALA A 464 -29.95 8.00 -17.63
CA ALA A 464 -28.48 8.07 -17.66
C ALA A 464 -27.82 6.69 -17.88
N SER A 465 -28.56 5.59 -17.78
CA SER A 465 -28.07 4.23 -18.08
C SER A 465 -28.73 3.57 -19.29
N ILE A 466 -29.72 4.18 -19.96
CA ILE A 466 -30.39 3.54 -21.11
C ILE A 466 -30.80 4.52 -22.22
N PRO A 467 -29.90 4.87 -23.16
CA PRO A 467 -30.26 5.46 -24.45
C PRO A 467 -31.17 4.54 -25.30
N PHE A 468 -31.13 3.22 -25.02
CA PHE A 468 -31.86 2.19 -25.76
C PHE A 468 -33.39 2.33 -25.72
N TRP A 469 -33.98 2.83 -24.62
CA TRP A 469 -35.44 3.01 -24.50
C TRP A 469 -35.96 4.23 -25.27
N HIS A 470 -35.18 5.31 -25.35
CA HIS A 470 -35.52 6.46 -26.19
C HIS A 470 -35.42 6.12 -27.67
N TRP A 471 -34.40 5.38 -28.09
CA TRP A 471 -34.28 4.87 -29.46
C TRP A 471 -35.41 3.88 -29.81
N LEU A 472 -35.76 2.95 -28.92
CA LEU A 472 -36.90 2.03 -29.10
C LEU A 472 -38.24 2.76 -29.19
N ARG A 473 -38.46 3.77 -28.34
CA ARG A 473 -39.68 4.59 -28.35
C ARG A 473 -39.76 5.43 -29.63
N ALA A 474 -38.67 6.08 -30.05
CA ALA A 474 -38.60 6.83 -31.30
C ALA A 474 -38.80 5.95 -32.55
N ARG A 475 -38.31 4.70 -32.53
CA ARG A 475 -38.50 3.74 -33.64
C ARG A 475 -39.92 3.17 -33.67
N ARG A 476 -40.56 2.96 -32.51
CA ARG A 476 -41.96 2.50 -32.41
C ARG A 476 -42.96 3.54 -32.94
N PHE A 477 -42.62 4.83 -32.88
CA PHE A 477 -43.44 5.90 -33.46
C PHE A 477 -43.15 6.18 -34.95
N ARG A 478 -42.04 5.71 -35.52
CA ARG A 478 -41.74 5.85 -36.95
C ARG A 478 -42.31 4.75 -37.84
N THR A 479 -42.86 3.69 -37.25
CA THR A 479 -43.49 2.57 -37.98
C THR A 479 -44.97 2.42 -37.63
N GLN A 480 -45.69 3.51 -37.34
CA GLN A 480 -47.10 3.50 -37.69
C GLN A 480 -47.13 3.56 -39.24
N PRO A 481 -47.55 2.50 -39.94
CA PRO A 481 -47.91 2.66 -41.34
C PRO A 481 -48.92 3.80 -41.37
N GLN A 482 -48.65 4.86 -42.14
CA GLN A 482 -49.68 5.82 -42.44
C GLN A 482 -50.87 5.01 -42.93
N ALA A 483 -51.95 5.01 -42.15
CA ALA A 483 -53.20 4.43 -42.62
C ALA A 483 -53.46 5.09 -43.97
N PRO A 484 -53.71 4.31 -45.05
CA PRO A 484 -54.01 4.90 -46.34
C PRO A 484 -55.15 5.89 -46.13
N SER A 485 -54.92 7.15 -46.45
CA SER A 485 -55.97 8.17 -46.43
C SER A 485 -57.05 7.69 -47.39
N TRP A 486 -58.25 7.40 -46.87
CA TRP A 486 -59.40 6.94 -47.65
C TRP A 486 -59.95 8.03 -48.60
N ASP A 487 -59.33 9.21 -48.63
CA ASP A 487 -59.78 10.40 -49.37
C ASP A 487 -59.54 10.35 -50.89
N SER A 488 -59.06 9.23 -51.46
CA SER A 488 -58.84 9.11 -52.92
C SER A 488 -59.61 7.97 -53.60
N LEU A 489 -60.66 7.42 -52.98
CA LEU A 489 -61.61 6.57 -53.70
C LEU A 489 -62.58 7.43 -54.52
N THR A 490 -62.10 7.94 -55.66
CA THR A 490 -62.97 8.41 -56.72
C THR A 490 -63.75 7.21 -57.27
N VAL A 491 -65.01 7.11 -56.86
CA VAL A 491 -65.99 6.18 -57.45
C VAL A 491 -66.17 6.56 -58.93
N PRO A 492 -65.96 5.65 -59.90
CA PRO A 492 -66.31 5.92 -61.28
C PRO A 492 -67.84 5.96 -61.39
N GLN A 493 -68.39 7.10 -61.81
CA GLN A 493 -69.79 7.21 -62.23
C GLN A 493 -69.99 6.31 -63.45
N SER A 494 -70.56 5.13 -63.24
CA SER A 494 -71.12 4.31 -64.31
C SER A 494 -72.39 4.99 -64.82
N THR A 495 -72.34 5.37 -66.09
CA THR A 495 -73.45 5.80 -66.94
C THR A 495 -74.63 4.84 -66.84
N ILE A 496 -75.78 5.36 -66.42
CA ILE A 496 -77.08 4.70 -66.61
C ILE A 496 -77.56 5.13 -67.99
N GLU A 497 -77.44 4.25 -68.99
CA GLU A 497 -78.26 4.31 -70.20
C GLU A 497 -79.22 3.13 -70.17
N ASN A 498 -80.52 3.46 -70.10
CA ASN A 498 -81.65 2.58 -70.39
C ASN A 498 -81.98 2.73 -71.88
N PRO A 499 -82.46 1.66 -72.54
CA PRO A 499 -83.90 1.42 -72.50
C PRO A 499 -84.32 0.00 -72.10
#